data_AF-X1EXV3-F1
#
_entry.id   AF-X1EXV3-F1
#
_cell.length_a   1.000
_cell.length_b   1.000
_cell.length_c   1.000
_cell.angle_alpha   90.00
_cell.angle_beta   90.00
_cell.angle_gamma   90.00
#
_symmetry.space_group_name_H-M   'P 1'
#
loop_
_entity.id
_entity.type
_entity.pdbx_description
1 polymer ?
#
loop_
_entity_poly.entity_id
_entity_poly.type
_entity_poly.pdbx_seq_one_letter_code
_entity_poly.pdbx_strand_id
1 'polypeptide(L)' 'CMACHDAEGLEVGPHPDEEMGGLWVTQLTSVGRGGPTTEYMKSHSPQWQVNCDRCHFEENPWELVVLTAAGEVPEEEAAP' A
#
# COMPACT_ATOMS: atom_id res chain seq x y z
N CYS A 1 -5.46 1.32 6.94
CA CYS A 1 -4.39 2.35 7.09
C CYS A 1 -4.73 3.58 6.23
N MET A 2 -4.06 4.72 6.39
CA MET A 2 -4.25 5.87 5.48
C MET A 2 -4.07 5.45 4.01
N ALA A 3 -3.10 4.57 3.74
CA ALA A 3 -2.92 3.96 2.42
C ALA A 3 -4.12 3.16 1.88
N CYS A 4 -4.87 2.46 2.73
CA CYS A 4 -6.01 1.64 2.30
C CYS A 4 -7.22 2.49 1.92
N HIS A 5 -7.35 3.67 2.54
CA HIS A 5 -8.43 4.62 2.29
C HIS A 5 -8.04 5.71 1.30
N ASP A 6 -6.80 5.73 0.80
CA ASP A 6 -6.40 6.73 -0.18
C ASP A 6 -6.97 6.40 -1.58
N ALA A 7 -7.49 7.43 -2.25
CA ALA A 7 -8.07 7.36 -3.60
C ALA A 7 -7.10 7.71 -4.73
N GLU A 8 -5.89 8.18 -4.44
CA GLU A 8 -5.02 8.83 -5.43
C GLU A 8 -4.26 7.80 -6.29
N GLY A 9 -4.34 6.51 -5.96
CA GLY A 9 -3.75 5.43 -6.77
C GLY A 9 -2.23 5.42 -6.76
N LEU A 10 -1.63 6.11 -5.79
CA LEU A 10 -0.18 6.22 -5.62
C LEU A 10 0.43 4.94 -5.04
N GLU A 11 1.75 4.85 -5.06
CA GLU A 11 2.45 3.73 -4.41
C GLU A 11 2.15 3.70 -2.91
N VAL A 12 2.13 2.51 -2.32
CA VAL A 12 1.85 2.32 -0.89
C VAL A 12 3.08 1.73 -0.23
N GLY A 13 3.40 2.23 0.97
CA GLY A 13 4.42 1.64 1.80
C GLY A 13 4.49 2.26 3.20
N PRO A 14 5.50 1.92 4.00
CA PRO A 14 5.73 2.55 5.29
C PRO A 14 6.03 4.05 5.13
N HIS A 15 5.61 4.85 6.10
CA HIS A 15 5.90 6.28 6.09
C HIS A 15 7.41 6.55 5.97
N PRO A 16 7.86 7.48 5.09
CA PRO A 16 9.28 7.70 4.83
C PRO A 16 10.03 8.33 6.02
N ASP A 17 9.32 9.03 6.91
CA ASP A 17 9.85 9.43 8.22
C ASP A 17 9.81 8.24 9.19
N GLU A 18 10.98 7.75 9.60
CA GLU A 18 11.15 6.62 10.52
C GLU A 18 10.54 6.89 11.91
N GLU A 19 10.49 8.16 12.36
CA GLU A 19 9.87 8.52 13.65
C GLU A 19 8.35 8.31 13.64
N MET A 20 7.74 8.34 12.44
CA MET A 20 6.32 8.08 12.20
C MET A 20 6.03 6.58 11.98
N GLY A 21 6.94 5.70 12.42
CA GLY A 21 6.92 4.26 12.21
C GLY A 21 5.57 3.57 12.48
N GLY A 22 5.30 2.52 11.70
CA GLY A 22 4.07 1.73 11.78
C GLY A 22 2.88 2.30 11.00
N LEU A 23 2.98 3.51 10.44
CA LEU A 23 1.96 4.07 9.56
C LEU A 23 2.23 3.70 8.09
N TRP A 24 1.25 3.05 7.48
CA TRP A 24 1.22 2.82 6.04
C TRP A 24 0.49 3.95 5.33
N VAL A 25 1.19 4.59 4.39
CA VAL A 25 0.73 5.78 3.65
C VAL A 25 0.93 5.60 2.16
N THR A 26 0.27 6.45 1.39
CA THR A 26 0.61 6.65 0.00
C THR A 26 1.83 7.53 -0.16
N GLN A 27 2.64 7.17 -1.15
CA GLN A 27 3.94 7.76 -1.40
C GLN A 27 4.08 8.13 -2.86
N LEU A 28 4.84 9.19 -3.13
CA LEU A 28 5.24 9.57 -4.47
C LEU A 28 6.76 9.59 -4.53
N THR A 29 7.32 8.74 -5.39
CA THR A 29 8.74 8.78 -5.72
C THR A 29 8.94 9.65 -6.96
N SER A 30 9.73 10.72 -6.83
CA SER A 30 10.13 11.58 -7.94
C SER A 30 11.64 11.50 -8.16
N VAL A 31 12.10 11.68 -9.41
CA VAL A 31 13.53 11.63 -9.74
C VAL A 31 14.02 13.03 -10.08
N GLY A 32 14.86 13.58 -9.19
CA GLY A 32 15.51 14.87 -9.37
C GLY A 32 16.98 14.75 -9.77
N ARG A 33 17.67 15.90 -9.87
CA ARG A 33 19.12 15.96 -10.15
C ARG A 33 19.97 15.23 -9.10
N GLY A 34 19.47 15.11 -7.86
CA GLY A 34 20.16 14.45 -6.75
C GLY A 34 19.85 12.95 -6.60
N GLY A 35 19.02 12.39 -7.48
CA GLY A 35 18.51 11.02 -7.36
C GLY A 35 17.02 10.96 -7.02
N PRO A 36 16.49 9.76 -6.74
CA PRO A 36 15.10 9.57 -6.34
C PRO A 36 14.85 10.15 -4.94
N THR A 37 13.66 10.71 -4.74
CA THR A 37 13.16 11.15 -3.44
C THR A 37 11.72 10.67 -3.29
N THR A 38 11.41 10.06 -2.16
CA THR A 38 10.09 9.52 -1.85
C THR A 38 9.47 10.34 -0.73
N GLU A 39 8.24 10.82 -0.97
CA GLU A 39 7.51 11.68 -0.02
C GLU A 39 6.14 11.08 0.27
N TYR A 40 5.66 11.30 1.50
CA TYR A 40 4.29 10.97 1.87
C TYR A 40 3.31 11.91 1.17
N MET A 41 2.22 11.33 0.65
CA MET A 41 1.13 12.06 0.03
C MET A 41 -0.12 11.98 0.90
N LYS A 42 -0.58 13.15 1.34
CA LYS A 42 -1.83 13.28 2.10
C LYS A 42 -3.03 13.26 1.17
N SER A 43 -3.81 12.18 1.23
CA SER A 43 -5.10 12.10 0.54
C SER A 43 -6.06 13.21 0.99
N HIS A 44 -6.73 13.84 0.03
CA HIS A 44 -7.89 14.71 0.30
C HIS A 44 -9.23 14.01 0.08
N SER A 45 -9.23 12.76 -0.40
CA SER A 45 -10.43 12.01 -0.75
C SER A 45 -10.39 10.61 -0.16
N PRO A 46 -10.80 10.41 1.10
CA PRO A 46 -10.87 9.08 1.68
C PRO A 46 -11.92 8.21 0.97
N GLN A 47 -11.53 7.02 0.52
CA GLN A 47 -12.43 5.98 0.01
C GLN A 47 -12.98 5.13 1.15
N TRP A 48 -14.26 4.77 1.01
CA TRP A 48 -14.95 3.89 1.93
C TRP A 48 -14.82 2.41 1.54
N GLN A 49 -14.68 2.14 0.24
CA GLN A 49 -14.31 0.83 -0.26
C GLN A 49 -12.79 0.76 -0.40
N VAL A 50 -12.20 -0.25 0.22
CA VAL A 50 -10.77 -0.50 0.21
C VAL A 50 -10.51 -1.69 -0.69
N ASN A 51 -9.40 -1.66 -1.43
CA ASN A 51 -8.93 -2.83 -2.15
C ASN A 51 -7.74 -3.44 -1.39
N CYS A 52 -7.98 -4.54 -0.68
CA CYS A 52 -6.99 -5.13 0.22
C CYS A 52 -5.81 -5.77 -0.54
N ASP A 53 -6.04 -6.34 -1.72
CA ASP A 53 -5.02 -7.02 -2.53
C ASP A 53 -3.89 -6.09 -3.00
N ARG A 54 -4.14 -4.77 -3.05
CA ARG A 54 -3.12 -3.76 -3.35
C ARG A 54 -1.94 -3.79 -2.38
N CYS A 55 -2.19 -4.16 -1.13
CA CYS A 55 -1.14 -4.32 -0.11
C CYS A 55 -0.88 -5.79 0.22
N HIS A 56 -1.85 -6.66 -0.01
CA HIS A 56 -1.83 -8.06 0.41
C HIS A 56 -1.70 -9.00 -0.79
N PHE A 57 -0.59 -8.89 -1.52
CA PHE A 57 -0.29 -9.68 -2.73
C PHE A 57 0.88 -10.65 -2.50
N GLU A 58 1.01 -11.65 -3.38
CA GLU A 58 2.11 -12.62 -3.34
C GLU A 58 3.47 -11.93 -3.59
N GLU A 59 4.54 -12.37 -2.94
CA GLU A 59 5.88 -11.77 -3.05
C GLU A 59 5.97 -10.30 -2.59
N ASN A 60 4.97 -9.84 -1.83
CA ASN A 60 5.02 -8.55 -1.18
C ASN A 60 6.28 -8.42 -0.30
N PRO A 61 7.09 -7.35 -0.46
CA PRO A 61 8.39 -7.23 0.20
C PRO A 61 8.30 -7.04 1.72
N TRP A 62 7.10 -6.83 2.24
CA TRP A 62 6.82 -6.68 3.67
C TRP A 62 6.22 -7.96 4.28
N GLU A 63 6.20 -9.07 3.53
CA GLU A 63 5.77 -10.40 3.98
C GLU A 63 4.36 -10.41 4.59
N LEU A 64 3.46 -9.58 4.04
CA LEU A 64 2.07 -9.52 4.46
C LEU A 64 1.30 -10.76 4.01
N VAL A 65 0.25 -11.12 4.76
CA VAL A 65 -0.65 -12.21 4.36
C VAL A 65 -1.31 -11.87 3.02
N VAL A 66 -1.45 -12.83 2.12
CA VAL A 66 -2.13 -12.61 0.83
C VAL A 66 -3.64 -12.55 1.08
N LEU A 67 -4.31 -11.53 0.53
CA LEU A 67 -5.75 -11.32 0.61
C LEU A 67 -6.34 -10.97 -0.75
N THR A 68 -7.61 -11.30 -0.96
CA THR A 68 -8.42 -10.81 -2.08
C THR A 68 -8.70 -9.31 -1.93
N ALA A 69 -9.26 -8.69 -2.98
CA ALA A 69 -9.72 -7.31 -2.93
C ALA A 69 -10.68 -7.00 -1.76
N ALA A 70 -11.49 -7.99 -1.38
CA ALA A 70 -12.45 -7.90 -0.28
C ALA A 70 -11.81 -8.09 1.11
N GLY A 71 -10.53 -8.47 1.19
CA GLY A 71 -9.84 -8.75 2.45
C GLY A 71 -9.99 -10.19 2.95
N GLU A 72 -10.29 -11.13 2.05
CA GLU A 72 -10.44 -12.55 2.38
C GLU A 72 -9.16 -13.31 2.04
N VAL A 73 -8.84 -14.38 2.76
CA VAL A 73 -7.73 -15.27 2.36
C VAL A 73 -8.18 -16.01 1.09
N PRO A 74 -7.40 -16.01 0.00
CA PRO A 74 -7.75 -16.75 -1.21
C PRO A 74 -7.96 -18.23 -0.89
N GLU A 75 -9.04 -18.83 -1.38
CA GLU A 75 -9.20 -20.28 -1.35
C GLU A 75 -8.11 -20.89 -2.24
N GLU A 76 -7.32 -21.83 -1.72
CA GLU A 76 -6.43 -22.64 -2.57
C GLU A 76 -7.30 -23.26 -3.66
N GLU A 77 -7.00 -22.96 -4.94
CA GLU A 77 -7.56 -23.70 -6.06
C GLU A 77 -7.25 -25.17 -5.78
N ALA A 78 -8.28 -25.94 -5.38
CA ALA A 78 -8.14 -27.36 -5.13
C ALA A 78 -7.58 -27.98 -6.42
N ALA A 79 -6.30 -28.33 -6.37
CA ALA A 79 -5.60 -28.88 -7.53
C ALA A 79 -6.41 -30.08 -8.06
N PRO A 80 -6.66 -30.14 -9.39
CA PRO A 80 -7.44 -31.23 -9.99
C PRO A 80 -6.78 -32.60 -9.83
#